data_AF-A0A5B8HYM7-F1
#
_entry.id   AF-A0A5B8HYM7-F1
#
_cell.length_a   1.000
_cell.length_b   1.000
_cell.length_c   1.000
_cell.angle_alpha   90.00
_cell.angle_beta   90.00
_cell.angle_gamma   90.00
#
_symmetry.space_group_name_H-M   'P 1'
#
loop_
_entity.id
_entity.type
_entity.pdbx_description
1 polymer ?
#
loop_
_entity_poly.entity_id
_entity_poly.type
_entity_poly.pdbx_seq_one_letter_code
_entity_poly.pdbx_strand_id
1 'polypeptide(L)'
;MHRTNEISRAELFASSEKSLPRPLPPYRFEQVEYKQLKVGPNYHVHCDYQYYSLPYPLVGRTLSTQLTQTKVTVIDGTLMVAEHPRLEGRRGQHSTLEAHIPPQHKDVSGLSSRDWLADSSYHPLNEELSTR
;
A
#
# COMPACT_ATOMS: atom_id res chain seq x y z
N MET A 1 -37.09 41.22 12.30
CA MET A 1 -35.90 40.42 12.68
C MET A 1 -35.40 40.94 14.02
N HIS A 2 -35.56 40.16 15.09
CA HIS A 2 -35.17 40.57 16.44
C HIS A 2 -33.75 40.03 16.72
N ARG A 3 -32.75 40.91 16.84
CA ARG A 3 -31.41 40.52 17.33
C ARG A 3 -31.48 40.44 18.85
N THR A 4 -31.38 39.24 19.41
CA THR A 4 -31.46 38.99 20.85
C THR A 4 -30.16 39.34 21.59
N ASN A 5 -29.05 39.54 20.87
CA ASN A 5 -27.77 39.98 21.41
C ASN A 5 -27.22 41.14 20.58
N GLU A 6 -26.67 42.14 21.28
CA GLU A 6 -26.04 43.33 20.69
C GLU A 6 -24.76 43.00 19.92
N ILE A 7 -24.15 41.85 20.23
CA ILE A 7 -22.87 41.39 19.69
C ILE A 7 -23.10 40.47 18.48
N SER A 8 -22.32 40.66 17.42
CA SER A 8 -22.30 39.78 16.25
C SER A 8 -21.49 38.50 16.50
N ARG A 9 -21.75 37.44 15.72
CA ARG A 9 -20.94 36.20 15.77
C ARG A 9 -19.45 36.44 15.53
N ALA A 10 -19.11 37.41 14.67
CA ALA A 10 -17.73 37.74 14.37
C ALA A 10 -17.01 38.37 15.58
N GLU A 11 -17.69 39.24 16.33
CA GLU A 11 -17.15 39.88 17.54
C GLU A 11 -16.98 38.88 18.69
N LEU A 12 -17.90 37.92 18.82
CA LEU A 12 -17.74 36.81 19.76
C LEU A 12 -16.53 35.94 19.39
N PHE A 13 -16.39 35.56 18.12
CA PHE A 13 -15.23 34.81 17.65
C PHE A 13 -13.91 35.55 17.92
N ALA A 14 -13.87 36.86 17.64
CA ALA A 14 -12.67 37.67 17.82
C ALA A 14 -12.26 37.83 19.29
N SER A 15 -13.22 37.89 20.22
CA SER A 15 -12.96 38.15 21.65
C SER A 15 -12.60 36.89 22.44
N SER A 16 -13.17 35.73 22.12
CA SER A 16 -12.98 34.51 22.91
C SER A 16 -12.35 33.34 22.15
N GLU A 17 -12.67 33.17 20.86
CA GLU A 17 -12.31 31.96 20.12
C GLU A 17 -11.02 32.10 19.30
N LYS A 18 -10.65 33.31 18.86
CA LYS A 18 -9.53 33.54 17.92
C LYS A 18 -8.19 32.94 18.35
N SER A 19 -7.93 32.84 19.66
CA SER A 19 -6.68 32.34 20.23
C SER A 19 -6.68 30.84 20.54
N LEU A 20 -7.83 30.17 20.43
CA LEU A 20 -7.99 28.74 20.76
C LEU A 20 -7.54 27.76 19.65
N PRO A 21 -7.69 28.06 18.34
CA PRO A 21 -7.28 27.14 17.29
C PRO A 21 -5.80 26.82 17.35
N ARG A 22 -5.50 25.53 17.20
CA ARG A 22 -4.13 25.07 16.96
C ARG A 22 -3.65 25.55 15.58
N PRO A 23 -2.33 25.70 15.39
CA PRO A 23 -1.78 26.01 14.08
C PRO A 23 -2.25 25.00 13.03
N LEU A 24 -2.43 25.47 11.80
CA LEU A 24 -2.83 24.61 10.69
C LEU A 24 -1.78 23.49 10.52
N PRO A 25 -2.20 22.21 10.52
CA PRO A 25 -1.27 21.12 10.26
C PRO A 25 -0.54 21.32 8.92
N PRO A 26 0.75 20.96 8.83
CA PRO A 26 1.52 21.12 7.60
C PRO A 26 1.07 20.16 6.49
N TYR A 27 0.29 19.13 6.83
CA TYR A 27 -0.25 18.14 5.90
C TYR A 27 -1.73 18.40 5.67
N ARG A 28 -2.18 18.21 4.42
CA ARG A 28 -3.60 18.27 4.08
C ARG A 28 -4.35 17.13 4.78
N PHE A 29 -5.60 17.38 5.10
CA PHE A 29 -6.50 16.31 5.51
C PHE A 29 -6.63 15.28 4.39
N GLU A 30 -6.45 14.00 4.73
CA GLU A 30 -6.58 12.88 3.80
C GLU A 30 -7.70 11.95 4.30
N GLN A 31 -8.61 11.58 3.40
CA GLN A 31 -9.65 10.60 3.72
C GLN A 31 -9.02 9.22 3.82
N VAL A 32 -9.43 8.50 4.86
CA VAL A 32 -8.93 7.16 5.15
C VAL A 32 -10.10 6.17 5.11
N GLU A 33 -9.97 5.15 4.26
CA GLU A 33 -10.89 4.01 4.19
C GLU A 33 -10.26 2.79 4.89
N TYR A 34 -11.02 2.07 5.70
CA TYR A 34 -10.57 0.86 6.37
C TYR A 34 -11.28 -0.36 5.79
N LYS A 35 -10.51 -1.40 5.44
CA LYS A 35 -11.00 -2.68 4.94
C LYS A 35 -10.41 -3.84 5.73
N GLN A 36 -11.10 -4.97 5.77
CA GLN A 36 -10.56 -6.23 6.27
C GLN A 36 -10.26 -7.13 5.07
N LEU A 37 -8.99 -7.41 4.82
CA LEU A 37 -8.55 -8.14 3.64
C LEU A 37 -7.83 -9.42 4.03
N LYS A 38 -8.16 -10.52 3.35
CA LYS A 38 -7.48 -11.80 3.52
C LYS A 38 -6.22 -11.84 2.65
N VAL A 39 -5.11 -12.25 3.24
CA VAL A 39 -3.85 -12.47 2.51
C VAL A 39 -3.99 -13.72 1.64
N GLY A 40 -3.84 -13.55 0.33
CA GLY A 40 -3.89 -14.63 -0.64
C GLY A 40 -2.70 -15.60 -0.55
N PRO A 41 -2.79 -16.78 -1.18
CA PRO A 41 -1.72 -17.78 -1.16
C PRO A 41 -0.44 -17.29 -1.85
N ASN A 42 -0.57 -16.35 -2.78
CA ASN A 42 0.54 -15.66 -3.41
C ASN A 42 1.06 -14.49 -2.56
N TYR A 43 0.83 -14.46 -1.24
CA TYR A 43 1.28 -13.40 -0.30
C TYR A 43 0.87 -11.97 -0.68
N HIS A 44 -0.24 -11.80 -1.42
CA HIS A 44 -0.80 -10.48 -1.75
C HIS A 44 -2.19 -10.27 -1.16
N VAL A 45 -2.51 -9.03 -0.82
CA VAL A 45 -3.90 -8.56 -0.64
C VAL A 45 -4.38 -7.86 -1.89
N HIS A 46 -5.67 -8.02 -2.18
CA HIS A 46 -6.31 -7.37 -3.32
C HIS A 46 -7.18 -6.21 -2.84
N CYS A 47 -6.85 -4.99 -3.26
CA CYS A 47 -7.68 -3.81 -3.02
C CYS A 47 -7.60 -2.87 -4.21
N ASP A 48 -8.74 -2.23 -4.52
CA ASP A 48 -8.88 -1.26 -5.62
C ASP A 48 -8.36 -1.80 -6.96
N TYR A 49 -8.63 -3.08 -7.22
CA TYR A 49 -8.21 -3.80 -8.42
C TYR A 49 -6.70 -3.99 -8.55
N GLN A 50 -5.93 -3.81 -7.47
CA GLN A 50 -4.48 -3.92 -7.44
C GLN A 50 -4.04 -4.89 -6.36
N TYR A 51 -2.81 -5.37 -6.45
CA TYR A 51 -2.25 -6.36 -5.55
C TYR A 51 -1.06 -5.79 -4.80
N TYR A 52 -1.06 -5.96 -3.48
CA TYR A 52 0.01 -5.49 -2.60
C TYR A 52 0.57 -6.67 -1.82
N SER A 53 1.87 -6.90 -1.95
CA SER A 53 2.55 -7.99 -1.26
C SER A 53 2.59 -7.78 0.25
N LEU A 54 2.69 -8.86 1.00
CA LEU A 54 2.86 -8.87 2.45
C LEU A 54 3.89 -9.91 2.84
N PRO A 55 4.52 -9.80 4.02
CA PRO A 55 5.39 -10.85 4.54
C PRO A 55 4.70 -12.22 4.46
N TYR A 56 5.34 -13.17 3.79
CA TYR A 56 4.75 -14.50 3.53
C TYR A 56 4.22 -15.26 4.77
N PRO A 57 4.72 -15.07 6.02
CA PRO A 57 4.15 -15.75 7.18
C PRO A 57 2.69 -15.35 7.48
N LEU A 58 2.21 -14.26 6.87
CA LEU A 58 0.86 -13.74 7.06
C LEU A 58 -0.17 -14.34 6.10
N VAL A 59 0.24 -15.22 5.19
CA VAL A 59 -0.66 -15.89 4.24
C VAL A 59 -1.83 -16.56 4.96
N GLY A 60 -3.04 -16.34 4.45
CA GLY A 60 -4.27 -16.90 5.00
C GLY A 60 -4.88 -16.11 6.17
N ARG A 61 -4.15 -15.15 6.76
CA ARG A 61 -4.69 -14.26 7.81
C ARG A 61 -5.58 -13.18 7.20
N THR A 62 -6.53 -12.68 7.99
CA THR A 62 -7.33 -11.49 7.64
C THR A 62 -6.79 -10.31 8.43
N LEU A 63 -6.42 -9.25 7.73
CA LEU A 63 -5.74 -8.08 8.30
C LEU A 63 -6.53 -6.80 8.01
N SER A 64 -6.33 -5.81 8.87
CA SER A 64 -6.88 -4.46 8.67
C SER A 64 -6.02 -3.72 7.65
N THR A 65 -6.64 -3.22 6.59
CA THR A 65 -5.98 -2.39 5.58
C THR A 65 -6.53 -0.99 5.63
N GLN A 66 -5.63 -0.03 5.83
CA GLN A 66 -5.89 1.39 5.76
C GLN A 66 -5.53 1.88 4.35
N LEU A 67 -6.51 2.43 3.66
CA LEU A 67 -6.39 2.98 2.31
C LEU A 67 -6.53 4.48 2.38
N THR A 68 -5.54 5.17 1.83
CA THR A 68 -5.54 6.63 1.69
C THR A 68 -5.43 6.96 0.21
N GLN A 69 -5.42 8.24 -0.19
CA GLN A 69 -5.26 8.57 -1.62
C GLN A 69 -3.91 8.09 -2.14
N THR A 70 -2.86 8.19 -1.33
CA THR A 70 -1.48 7.98 -1.77
C THR A 70 -0.87 6.65 -1.34
N LYS A 71 -1.43 5.99 -0.33
CA LYS A 71 -0.84 4.78 0.27
C LYS A 71 -1.84 3.74 0.74
N VAL A 72 -1.35 2.52 0.80
CA VAL A 72 -1.99 1.32 1.33
C VAL A 72 -1.14 0.81 2.50
N THR A 73 -1.69 0.88 3.70
CA THR A 73 -1.03 0.42 4.93
C THR A 73 -1.77 -0.81 5.45
N VAL A 74 -1.06 -1.88 5.76
CA VAL A 74 -1.64 -3.12 6.30
C VAL A 74 -1.20 -3.29 7.75
N ILE A 75 -2.18 -3.61 8.61
CA ILE A 75 -2.07 -3.63 10.05
C ILE A 75 -2.57 -4.97 10.58
N ASP A 76 -1.74 -5.61 11.41
CA ASP A 76 -2.08 -6.80 12.18
C ASP A 76 -2.28 -6.40 13.66
N GLY A 77 -3.54 -6.25 14.07
CA GLY A 77 -3.89 -5.71 15.38
C GLY A 77 -3.44 -4.26 15.54
N THR A 78 -2.32 -4.04 16.22
CA THR A 78 -1.71 -2.72 16.45
C THR A 78 -0.40 -2.52 15.67
N LEU A 79 0.12 -3.56 15.03
CA LEU A 79 1.40 -3.50 14.32
C LEU A 79 1.19 -3.24 12.84
N MET A 80 1.87 -2.22 12.30
CA MET A 80 1.98 -2.02 10.86
C MET A 80 2.92 -3.07 10.28
N VAL A 81 2.40 -3.92 9.40
CA VAL A 81 3.17 -5.04 8.81
C VAL A 81 3.67 -4.73 7.39
N ALA A 82 3.02 -3.82 6.68
CA ALA A 82 3.47 -3.36 5.37
C ALA A 82 2.88 -1.98 5.04
N GLU A 83 3.59 -1.24 4.21
CA GLU A 83 3.13 0.01 3.61
C GLU A 83 3.56 0.04 2.14
N HIS A 84 2.64 0.45 1.27
CA HIS A 84 2.88 0.58 -0.17
C HIS A 84 2.34 1.92 -0.66
N PRO A 85 2.98 2.55 -1.65
CA PRO A 85 2.32 3.57 -2.47
C PRO A 85 1.09 2.96 -3.14
N ARG A 86 -0.03 3.68 -3.12
CA ARG A 86 -1.25 3.25 -3.81
C ARG A 86 -1.01 3.34 -5.31
N LEU A 87 -1.15 2.22 -6.01
CA LEU A 87 -0.97 2.20 -7.45
C LEU A 87 -2.15 2.89 -8.14
N GLU A 88 -1.89 3.44 -9.32
CA GLU A 88 -2.91 4.06 -10.16
C GLU A 88 -2.80 3.53 -11.59
N GLY A 89 -3.85 3.69 -12.39
CA GLY A 89 -3.86 3.29 -13.80
C GLY A 89 -4.38 1.87 -14.03
N ARG A 90 -3.55 0.99 -14.61
CA ARG A 90 -3.98 -0.32 -15.11
C ARG A 90 -4.48 -1.22 -13.97
N ARG A 91 -5.60 -1.90 -14.18
CA ARG A 91 -6.13 -2.92 -13.24
C ARG A 91 -5.23 -4.16 -13.24
N GLY A 92 -5.05 -4.76 -12.08
CA GLY A 92 -4.24 -5.97 -11.87
C GLY A 92 -2.74 -5.71 -11.72
N GLN A 93 -2.32 -4.48 -11.44
CA GLN A 93 -0.91 -4.19 -11.12
C GLN A 93 -0.51 -4.78 -9.76
N HIS A 94 0.78 -5.08 -9.62
CA HIS A 94 1.36 -5.65 -8.41
C HIS A 94 2.41 -4.70 -7.82
N SER A 95 2.32 -4.45 -6.52
CA SER A 95 3.39 -3.84 -5.70
C SER A 95 4.03 -4.94 -4.86
N THR A 96 5.11 -5.51 -5.38
CA THR A 96 5.83 -6.61 -4.72
C THR A 96 7.14 -6.10 -4.13
N LEU A 97 7.30 -6.24 -2.81
CA LEU A 97 8.56 -5.98 -2.11
C LEU A 97 9.35 -7.28 -1.99
N GLU A 98 10.65 -7.24 -2.25
CA GLU A 98 11.51 -8.42 -2.19
C GLU A 98 11.56 -9.05 -0.80
N ALA A 99 11.48 -8.23 0.25
CA ALA A 99 11.42 -8.66 1.64
C ALA A 99 10.18 -9.52 1.96
N HIS A 100 9.13 -9.44 1.16
CA HIS A 100 7.89 -10.21 1.33
C HIS A 100 7.97 -11.60 0.70
N ILE A 101 8.90 -11.81 -0.23
CA ILE A 101 9.01 -13.04 -1.01
C ILE A 101 9.62 -14.15 -0.12
N PRO A 102 9.00 -15.35 -0.08
CA PRO A 102 9.58 -16.51 0.60
C PRO A 102 10.99 -16.82 0.08
N PRO A 103 11.94 -17.27 0.91
CA PRO A 103 13.29 -17.64 0.47
C PRO A 103 13.30 -18.57 -0.74
N GLN A 104 12.38 -19.54 -0.78
CA GLN A 104 12.23 -20.51 -1.87
C GLN A 104 11.80 -19.90 -3.21
N HIS A 105 11.23 -18.69 -3.20
CA HIS A 105 10.76 -17.98 -4.39
C HIS A 105 11.69 -16.83 -4.81
N LYS A 106 12.77 -16.55 -4.05
CA LYS A 106 13.68 -15.44 -4.34
C LYS A 106 14.50 -15.65 -5.62
N ASP A 107 14.91 -16.88 -5.88
CA ASP A 107 15.74 -17.25 -7.05
C ASP A 107 14.99 -17.08 -8.39
N VAL A 108 13.66 -16.98 -8.36
CA VAL A 108 12.81 -16.85 -9.55
C VAL A 108 12.73 -15.40 -10.05
N SER A 109 13.07 -14.42 -9.22
CA SER A 109 12.92 -12.98 -9.53
C SER A 109 13.77 -12.52 -10.73
N GLY A 110 14.92 -13.15 -10.95
CA GLY A 110 15.80 -12.89 -12.08
C GLY A 110 15.38 -13.56 -13.40
N LEU A 111 14.53 -14.59 -13.35
CA LEU A 111 14.17 -15.45 -14.49
C LEU A 111 13.28 -14.77 -15.53
N SER A 112 12.94 -13.49 -15.37
CA SER A 112 12.23 -12.68 -16.37
C SER A 112 12.96 -11.36 -16.67
N SER A 113 14.21 -11.23 -16.20
CA SER A 113 15.04 -10.06 -16.51
C SER A 113 15.51 -10.10 -17.96
N ARG A 114 15.79 -8.92 -18.51
CA ARG A 114 16.34 -8.80 -19.88
C ARG A 114 17.70 -9.51 -19.98
N ASP A 115 18.49 -9.47 -18.90
CA ASP A 115 19.78 -10.15 -18.82
C ASP A 115 19.60 -11.68 -18.82
N TRP A 116 18.61 -12.20 -18.10
CA TRP A 116 18.26 -13.62 -18.14
C TRP A 116 17.76 -14.07 -19.54
N LEU A 117 16.95 -13.26 -20.21
CA LEU A 117 16.50 -13.54 -21.59
C LEU A 117 17.66 -13.51 -22.60
N ALA A 118 18.68 -12.69 -22.35
CA ALA A 118 19.85 -12.55 -23.20
C ALA A 118 20.91 -13.63 -22.94
N ASP A 119 20.90 -14.23 -21.75
CA ASP A 119 21.80 -15.31 -21.38
C ASP A 119 21.33 -16.66 -21.94
N SER A 120 21.83 -17.00 -23.13
CA SER A 120 21.55 -18.27 -23.83
C SER A 120 22.15 -19.51 -23.13
N SER A 121 22.99 -19.32 -22.11
CA SER A 121 23.68 -20.43 -21.44
C SER A 121 22.77 -21.27 -20.53
N TYR A 122 21.62 -20.73 -20.11
CA TYR A 122 20.71 -21.39 -19.16
C TYR A 122 19.53 -22.13 -19.83
N HIS A 123 19.51 -22.24 -21.16
CA HIS A 123 18.42 -22.93 -21.85
C HIS A 123 18.58 -24.46 -21.73
N PRO A 124 17.67 -25.18 -21.04
CA PRO A 124 17.81 -26.62 -20.77
C PRO A 124 17.74 -27.52 -22.02
N LEU A 125 17.62 -26.94 -23.21
CA LEU A 125 17.62 -27.63 -24.50
C LEU A 125 19.00 -27.64 -25.18
N ASN A 126 19.99 -26.94 -24.63
CA ASN A 126 21.33 -26.85 -25.24
C ASN A 126 22.26 -28.03 -24.87
N GLU A 127 21.91 -28.84 -23.86
CA GLU A 127 22.71 -30.01 -23.46
C GLU A 127 22.55 -31.22 -24.40
N GLU A 128 21.45 -31.32 -25.16
CA GLU A 128 21.22 -32.45 -26.08
C GLU A 128 21.96 -32.33 -27.43
N LEU A 129 22.53 -31.16 -27.75
CA LEU A 129 23.22 -30.93 -29.03
C LEU A 129 24.73 -31.17 -28.97
N SER A 130 25.31 -31.46 -27.80
CA SER A 130 26.75 -31.66 -27.64
C SER A 130 27.22 -33.12 -27.72
N THR A 131 26.32 -34.08 -27.94
CA THR A 131 26.66 -35.53 -28.03
C THR A 131 26.29 -36.13 -29.40
N ARG A 132 26.58 -35.42 -30.50
CA ARG A 132 26.55 -36.00 -31.85
C ARG A 132 27.76 -35.58 -32.66
#